data_AF-A0A949EUY8-F1
#
_entry.id   AF-A0A949EUY8-F1
#
_cell.length_a   1.000
_cell.length_b   1.000
_cell.length_c   1.000
_cell.angle_alpha   90.00
_cell.angle_beta   90.00
_cell.angle_gamma   90.00
#
_symmetry.space_group_name_H-M   'P 1'
#
loop_
_entity.id
_entity.type
_entity.pdbx_description
1 polymer ?
#
loop_
_entity_poly.entity_id
_entity_poly.type
_entity_poly.pdbx_seq_one_letter_code
_entity_poly.pdbx_strand_id
1 'polypeptide(L)' 'VYLDTGQYLGTISWIIPTKAHDIYVVKEGDKEVCIPAIYEVVMEIDVASKKMVITALEGLLELNEV' A
#
# COMPACT_ATOMS: atom_id res chain seq x y z
N VAL A 1 2.93 -4.14 -5.24
CA VAL A 1 3.03 -3.78 -3.81
C VAL A 1 2.85 -5.06 -3.02
N TYR A 2 3.73 -5.30 -2.06
CA TYR A 2 3.77 -6.54 -1.29
C TYR A 2 3.83 -6.22 0.20
N LEU A 3 3.28 -7.12 1.02
CA LEU A 3 3.59 -7.18 2.43
C LEU A 3 5.02 -7.71 2.64
N ASP A 4 5.59 -7.40 3.80
CA ASP A 4 6.84 -7.98 4.31
C ASP A 4 6.77 -9.52 4.46
N THR A 5 5.56 -10.07 4.62
CA THR A 5 5.27 -11.51 4.53
C THR A 5 5.43 -12.10 3.12
N GLY A 6 5.58 -11.26 2.10
CA GLY A 6 5.64 -11.63 0.69
C GLY A 6 4.28 -11.69 -0.02
N GLN A 7 3.17 -11.47 0.69
CA GLN A 7 1.84 -11.42 0.07
C GLN A 7 1.73 -10.25 -0.91
N TYR A 8 1.23 -10.51 -2.11
CA TYR A 8 0.94 -9.47 -3.09
C TYR A 8 -0.38 -8.75 -2.75
N LEU A 9 -0.37 -7.42 -2.84
CA LEU A 9 -1.55 -6.58 -2.57
C LEU A 9 -2.11 -5.91 -3.84
N GLY A 10 -1.35 -5.90 -4.93
CA GLY A 10 -1.74 -5.20 -6.16
C GLY A 10 -0.73 -4.15 -6.64
N THR A 11 -1.18 -3.30 -7.56
CA THR A 11 -0.39 -2.20 -8.12
C THR A 11 -0.90 -0.85 -7.66
N ILE A 12 0.01 0.12 -7.47
CA ILE A 12 -0.39 1.52 -7.21
C ILE A 12 -1.12 2.04 -8.46
N SER A 13 -2.37 2.45 -8.27
CA SER A 13 -3.26 2.92 -9.35
C SER A 13 -3.36 4.44 -9.39
N TRP A 14 -3.37 5.10 -8.22
CA TRP A 14 -3.34 6.54 -8.09
C TRP A 14 -2.81 6.96 -6.71
N ILE A 15 -2.50 8.26 -6.57
CA ILE A 15 -2.01 8.87 -5.34
C ILE A 15 -3.02 9.93 -4.91
N ILE A 16 -3.46 9.88 -3.65
CA ILE A 16 -4.29 10.91 -3.04
C ILE A 16 -3.37 11.86 -2.27
N PRO A 17 -3.17 13.10 -2.73
CA PRO A 17 -2.44 14.09 -1.94
C PRO A 17 -3.29 14.53 -0.75
N THR A 18 -2.69 14.57 0.44
CA THR A 18 -3.34 15.10 1.65
C THR A 18 -2.50 16.20 2.29
N LYS A 19 -2.99 16.80 3.37
CA LYS A 19 -2.22 17.80 4.13
C LYS A 19 -1.08 17.20 4.96
N ALA A 20 -1.10 15.90 5.23
CA ALA A 20 -0.12 15.23 6.08
C ALA A 20 0.81 14.35 5.25
N HIS A 21 0.28 13.23 4.74
CA HIS A 21 1.02 12.29 3.92
C HIS A 21 0.18 11.88 2.73
N ASP A 22 0.84 11.63 1.61
CA ASP A 22 0.18 11.07 0.44
C ASP A 22 -0.36 9.67 0.76
N ILE A 23 -1.45 9.29 0.10
CA ILE A 23 -2.04 7.96 0.22
C ILE A 23 -1.87 7.26 -1.13
N TYR A 24 -1.17 6.13 -1.14
CA TYR A 24 -1.13 5.24 -2.28
C TYR A 24 -2.40 4.40 -2.33
N VAL A 25 -3.09 4.42 -3.45
CA VAL A 25 -4.22 3.52 -3.67
C VAL A 25 -3.77 2.34 -4.50
N VAL A 26 -3.76 1.18 -3.86
CA VAL A 26 -3.32 -0.08 -4.44
C VAL A 26 -4.54 -0.91 -4.82
N LYS A 27 -4.55 -1.43 -6.04
CA LYS A 27 -5.66 -2.22 -6.58
C LYS A 27 -5.20 -3.60 -7.03
N GLU A 28 -6.06 -4.59 -6.77
CA GLU A 28 -6.00 -5.93 -7.32
C GLU A 28 -7.42 -6.38 -7.69
N GLY A 29 -7.76 -6.31 -8.97
CA GLY A 29 -9.14 -6.53 -9.43
C GLY A 29 -10.10 -5.51 -8.80
N ASP A 30 -11.16 -6.01 -8.17
CA ASP A 30 -12.15 -5.20 -7.47
C ASP A 30 -11.73 -4.80 -6.04
N LYS A 31 -10.59 -5.32 -5.55
CA LYS A 31 -10.06 -4.96 -4.23
C LYS A 31 -9.24 -3.69 -4.30
N GLU A 32 -9.44 -2.82 -3.31
CA GLU A 32 -8.72 -1.57 -3.17
C GLU A 32 -8.21 -1.42 -1.73
N VAL A 33 -6.95 -1.00 -1.59
CA VAL A 33 -6.31 -0.73 -0.30
C VAL A 33 -5.66 0.64 -0.33
N CYS A 34 -5.91 1.43 0.71
CA CYS A 34 -5.31 2.74 0.90
C CYS A 34 -4.10 2.62 1.84
N ILE A 35 -2.92 2.99 1.35
CA ILE A 35 -1.66 2.85 2.08
C ILE A 35 -1.06 4.23 2.30
N PRO A 36 -0.95 4.71 3.55
CA PRO A 36 -0.27 5.95 3.87
C PRO A 36 1.22 5.88 3.48
N ALA A 37 1.71 6.91 2.79
CA ALA A 37 3.11 7.05 2.42
C ALA A 37 3.96 7.54 3.60
N ILE A 38 3.99 6.76 4.69
CA ILE A 38 4.77 7.05 5.91
C ILE A 38 5.86 6.00 6.12
N TYR A 39 6.93 6.39 6.82
CA TYR A 39 8.10 5.54 7.06
C TYR A 39 7.77 4.26 7.84
N GLU A 40 6.72 4.28 8.68
CA GLU A 40 6.30 3.13 9.49
C GLU A 40 5.58 2.06 8.67
N VAL A 41 5.10 2.42 7.48
CA VAL A 41 4.34 1.53 6.61
C VAL A 41 5.19 1.13 5.40
N VAL A 42 5.87 2.08 4.76
CA VAL A 42 6.65 1.82 3.54
C VAL A 42 8.09 1.47 3.89
N MET A 43 8.42 0.17 3.80
CA MET A 43 9.70 -0.38 4.21
C MET A 43 10.75 -0.29 3.09
N GLU A 44 10.35 -0.54 1.85
CA GLU A 44 11.26 -0.58 0.70
C GLU A 44 10.56 -0.09 -0.58
N ILE A 45 11.27 0.67 -1.40
CA ILE A 45 10.86 1.05 -2.74
C ILE A 45 12.00 0.74 -3.71
N ASP A 46 11.77 -0.22 -4.60
CA ASP A 46 12.64 -0.50 -5.74
C ASP A 46 11.92 -0.06 -7.02
N VAL A 47 12.34 1.10 -7.52
CA VAL A 47 11.78 1.69 -8.74
C VAL A 47 12.19 0.89 -9.99
N ALA A 48 13.38 0.27 -9.99
CA ALA A 48 13.87 -0.48 -11.13
C ALA A 48 13.05 -1.76 -11.35
N SER A 49 12.72 -2.48 -10.27
CA SER A 49 11.84 -3.65 -10.33
C SER A 49 10.35 -3.32 -10.22
N LYS A 50 9.98 -2.03 -10.06
CA LYS A 50 8.61 -1.57 -9.80
C LYS A 50 7.96 -2.26 -8.60
N LYS A 51 8.76 -2.50 -7.56
CA LYS A 51 8.36 -3.19 -6.35
C LYS A 51 8.36 -2.22 -5.17
N MET A 52 7.33 -2.34 -4.35
CA MET A 52 7.25 -1.67 -3.05
C MET A 52 6.88 -2.73 -2.01
N VAL A 53 7.61 -2.74 -0.90
CA VAL A 53 7.33 -3.59 0.26
C VAL A 53 6.84 -2.71 1.40
N ILE A 54 5.72 -3.11 1.99
CA ILE A 54 5.13 -2.43 3.13
C ILE A 54 4.98 -3.39 4.31
N THR A 55 4.91 -2.84 5.51
CA THR A 55 4.40 -3.57 6.68
C THR A 55 2.99 -3.11 6.98
N ALA A 56 2.11 -4.05 7.34
CA ALA A 56 0.76 -3.71 7.79
C ALA A 56 0.80 -3.31 9.26
N LEU A 57 0.32 -2.11 9.57
CA LEU A 57 -0.04 -1.76 10.95
C LEU A 57 -1.35 -2.46 11.31
N GLU A 58 -1.55 -2.74 12.60
CA GLU A 58 -2.83 -3.24 13.11
C GLU A 58 -3.97 -2.31 12.66
N GLY A 59 -5.05 -2.88 12.09
CA GLY A 59 -6.17 -2.12 11.54
C GLY A 59 -5.96 -1.51 10.14
N LEU A 60 -4.76 -1.54 9.55
CA LEU A 60 -4.50 -0.91 8.24
C LEU A 60 -5.13 -1.67 7.07
N LEU A 61 -5.09 -3.01 7.11
CA LEU A 61 -5.63 -3.89 6.07
C LEU A 61 -7.01 -4.47 6.42
N GLU A 62 -7.57 -4.11 7.58
CA GLU A 62 -8.89 -4.54 8.02
C GLU A 62 -9.98 -3.66 7.41
N LEU A 63 -10.08 -3.61 6.09
CA LEU A 63 -11.17 -2.88 5.41
C LEU A 63 -11.74 -3.67 4.23
N ASN A 64 -13.01 -4.06 4.44
CA ASN A 64 -14.06 -4.48 3.50
C ASN A 64 -14.22 -5.98 3.20
N GLU A 65 -14.65 -6.74 4.21
CA GLU A 65 -15.80 -7.65 3.97
C GLU A 65 -17.07 -6.80 4.07
N VAL A 66 -17.66 -6.43 2.93
CA VAL A 66 -19.06 -5.95 2.86
C VAL A 66 -19.87 -6.97 2.09
#